data_AF-A0A1G0XX32-F1
#
_entry.id   AF-A0A1G0XX32-F1
#
_cell.length_a   1.000
_cell.length_b   1.000
_cell.length_c   1.000
_cell.angle_alpha   90.00
_cell.angle_beta   90.00
_cell.angle_gamma   90.00
#
_symmetry.space_group_name_H-M   'P 1'
#
loop_
_entity.id
_entity.type
_entity.pdbx_description
1 polymer ?
#
loop_
_entity_poly.entity_id
_entity_poly.type
_entity_poly.pdbx_seq_one_letter_code
_entity_poly.pdbx_strand_id
1 'polypeptide(L)'
;MYVGRIVAIGMTQTGKSAAMYRVSSRSFPNREARLKGEVVSIMPRKGFEDDLGKNPYIAYNCIRIAGNFAVATNGSHTDPITEKILSGMPARDALALSMLAMDYEKDSYNTPRISAVVEKGSKLGWLAIVKKGSIHVVEFTLERGKAYYVATYEHTVPCSHYADAKFNADSAETACEYVVSKGVFAQLENPVTSAAVVESDKGFDFAVKTV
;
A
#
# COMPACT_ATOMS: atom_id res chain seq x y z
N MET A 1 -12.79 0.34 -14.18
CA MET A 1 -11.96 1.57 -14.29
C MET A 1 -10.52 1.24 -13.90
N TYR A 2 -9.53 1.79 -14.59
CA TYR A 2 -8.10 1.59 -14.24
C TYR A 2 -7.56 2.74 -13.39
N VAL A 3 -7.04 2.41 -12.20
CA VAL A 3 -6.50 3.39 -11.24
C VAL A 3 -5.00 3.18 -10.93
N GLY A 4 -4.38 2.20 -11.57
CA GLY A 4 -2.99 1.83 -11.31
C GLY A 4 -2.78 1.15 -9.96
N ARG A 5 -1.71 1.53 -9.25
CA ARG A 5 -1.35 0.93 -7.96
C ARG A 5 -2.24 1.49 -6.87
N ILE A 6 -2.56 0.68 -5.88
CA ILE A 6 -3.48 1.00 -4.80
C ILE A 6 -2.82 0.66 -3.47
N VAL A 7 -2.89 1.58 -2.52
CA VAL A 7 -2.63 1.32 -1.09
C VAL A 7 -3.93 1.52 -0.33
N ALA A 8 -4.16 0.72 0.69
CA ALA A 8 -5.34 0.84 1.53
C ALA A 8 -5.01 0.60 3.00
N ILE A 9 -5.74 1.28 3.87
CA ILE A 9 -5.77 1.06 5.32
C ILE A 9 -7.17 0.59 5.70
N GLY A 10 -7.29 -0.28 6.69
CA GLY A 10 -8.60 -0.71 7.15
C GLY A 10 -8.55 -1.30 8.55
N MET A 11 -9.72 -1.58 9.08
CA MET A 11 -9.87 -2.31 10.34
C MET A 11 -10.83 -3.46 10.14
N THR A 12 -10.40 -4.67 10.52
CA THR A 12 -11.25 -5.86 10.45
C THR A 12 -12.50 -5.69 11.32
N GLN A 13 -13.49 -6.54 11.14
CA GLN A 13 -14.68 -6.55 12.01
C GLN A 13 -14.34 -6.80 13.48
N THR A 14 -13.25 -7.54 13.73
CA THR A 14 -12.73 -7.83 15.08
C THR A 14 -11.86 -6.70 15.65
N GLY A 15 -11.62 -5.63 14.90
CA GLY A 15 -10.88 -4.46 15.37
C GLY A 15 -9.37 -4.50 15.16
N LYS A 16 -8.88 -5.37 14.27
CA LYS A 16 -7.45 -5.47 13.92
C LYS A 16 -7.11 -4.51 12.79
N SER A 17 -6.01 -3.77 12.93
CA SER A 17 -5.50 -2.89 11.87
C SER A 17 -5.01 -3.68 10.66
N ALA A 18 -5.24 -3.17 9.45
CA ALA A 18 -4.82 -3.79 8.20
C ALA A 18 -4.24 -2.76 7.22
N ALA A 19 -3.10 -3.09 6.61
CA ALA A 19 -2.57 -2.37 5.46
C ALA A 19 -2.52 -3.30 4.25
N MET A 20 -2.99 -2.81 3.11
CA MET A 20 -3.11 -3.59 1.88
C MET A 20 -2.46 -2.85 0.73
N TYR A 21 -1.90 -3.61 -0.20
CA TYR A 21 -1.27 -3.13 -1.40
C TYR A 21 -1.68 -3.95 -2.60
N ARG A 22 -1.96 -3.29 -3.73
CA ARG A 22 -2.23 -3.94 -5.01
C ARG A 22 -1.45 -3.26 -6.12
N VAL A 23 -0.77 -4.09 -6.90
CA VAL A 23 -0.27 -3.71 -8.21
C VAL A 23 -1.38 -3.92 -9.23
N SER A 24 -1.77 -2.85 -9.92
CA SER A 24 -2.48 -2.95 -11.19
C SER A 24 -1.62 -2.35 -12.29
N SER A 25 -1.51 -3.04 -13.43
CA SER A 25 -0.62 -2.60 -14.51
C SER A 25 -1.07 -3.09 -15.87
N ARG A 26 -0.87 -2.24 -16.88
CA ARG A 26 -1.02 -2.59 -18.30
C ARG A 26 0.33 -2.96 -18.92
N SER A 27 1.36 -2.16 -18.67
CA SER A 27 2.66 -2.27 -19.34
C SER A 27 3.64 -3.26 -18.70
N PHE A 28 3.49 -3.54 -17.39
CA PHE A 28 4.38 -4.44 -16.65
C PHE A 28 3.55 -5.44 -15.81
N PRO A 29 2.82 -6.37 -16.45
CA PRO A 29 2.00 -7.37 -15.75
C PRO A 29 2.81 -8.54 -15.18
N ASN A 30 4.05 -8.76 -15.65
CA ASN A 30 4.87 -9.90 -15.23
C ASN A 30 5.61 -9.66 -13.91
N ARG A 31 4.85 -9.33 -12.87
CA ARG A 31 5.35 -9.08 -11.51
C ARG A 31 4.59 -9.89 -10.47
N GLU A 32 5.23 -10.04 -9.32
CA GLU A 32 4.68 -10.74 -8.16
C GLU A 32 5.16 -10.09 -6.87
N ALA A 33 4.35 -10.18 -5.83
CA ALA A 33 4.74 -9.89 -4.47
C ALA A 33 5.45 -11.11 -3.88
N ARG A 34 6.65 -10.90 -3.31
CA ARG A 34 7.45 -11.93 -2.63
C ARG A 34 7.61 -11.55 -1.17
N LEU A 35 7.21 -12.46 -0.28
CA LEU A 35 7.44 -12.33 1.15
C LEU A 35 8.80 -12.96 1.52
N LYS A 36 9.66 -12.20 2.20
CA LYS A 36 10.92 -12.69 2.77
C LYS A 36 11.10 -12.10 4.17
N GLY A 37 10.95 -12.94 5.20
CA GLY A 37 10.90 -12.46 6.58
C GLY A 37 9.67 -11.56 6.77
N GLU A 38 9.89 -10.36 7.29
CA GLU A 38 8.84 -9.34 7.53
C GLU A 38 8.80 -8.25 6.44
N VAL A 39 9.31 -8.56 5.25
CA VAL A 39 9.38 -7.65 4.11
C VAL A 39 8.65 -8.26 2.93
N VAL A 40 7.77 -7.49 2.31
CA VAL A 40 7.16 -7.83 1.02
C VAL A 40 7.75 -6.94 -0.06
N SER A 41 8.29 -7.56 -1.11
CA SER A 41 8.84 -6.86 -2.27
C SER A 41 8.05 -7.19 -3.53
N ILE A 42 7.82 -6.19 -4.38
CA ILE A 42 7.37 -6.41 -5.75
C ILE A 42 8.60 -6.67 -6.60
N MET A 43 8.60 -7.80 -7.31
CA MET A 43 9.70 -8.22 -8.19
C MET A 43 9.13 -8.71 -9.52
N PRO A 44 9.91 -8.61 -10.62
CA PRO A 44 9.58 -9.35 -11.84
C PRO A 44 9.47 -10.85 -11.58
N ARG A 45 8.53 -11.51 -12.25
CA ARG A 45 8.43 -12.98 -12.26
C ARG A 45 9.67 -13.56 -12.93
N LYS A 46 9.97 -14.83 -12.63
CA LYS A 46 11.10 -15.54 -13.25
C LYS A 46 11.01 -15.46 -14.78
N GLY A 47 12.10 -15.02 -15.42
CA GLY A 47 12.18 -14.82 -16.88
C GLY A 47 11.83 -13.41 -17.36
N PHE A 48 11.48 -12.48 -16.46
CA PHE A 48 11.17 -11.08 -16.77
C PHE A 48 12.09 -10.09 -16.04
N GLU A 49 13.25 -10.56 -15.55
CA GLU A 49 14.21 -9.76 -14.80
C GLU A 49 14.75 -8.57 -15.62
N ASP A 50 14.86 -8.70 -16.94
CA ASP A 50 15.34 -7.65 -17.85
C ASP A 50 14.42 -6.41 -17.87
N ASP A 51 13.17 -6.51 -17.40
CA ASP A 51 12.28 -5.36 -17.29
C ASP A 51 12.81 -4.30 -16.31
N LEU A 52 13.70 -4.68 -15.37
CA LEU A 52 14.37 -3.73 -14.47
C LEU A 52 15.21 -2.70 -15.21
N GLY A 53 15.79 -3.06 -16.36
CA GLY A 53 16.53 -2.15 -17.22
C GLY A 53 15.62 -1.16 -17.97
N LYS A 54 14.32 -1.45 -18.06
CA LYS A 54 13.35 -0.62 -18.80
C LYS A 54 12.67 0.43 -17.93
N ASN A 55 12.43 0.12 -16.65
CA ASN A 55 11.76 1.03 -15.74
C ASN A 55 12.22 0.83 -14.29
N PRO A 56 12.80 1.86 -13.64
CA PRO A 56 13.31 1.75 -12.27
C PRO A 56 12.22 1.68 -11.20
N TYR A 57 10.95 1.91 -11.55
CA TYR A 57 9.82 1.99 -10.61
C TYR A 57 9.00 0.70 -10.53
N ILE A 58 9.53 -0.44 -11.01
CA ILE A 58 8.78 -1.70 -11.05
C ILE A 58 9.18 -2.73 -9.99
N ALA A 59 10.30 -2.50 -9.29
CA ALA A 59 10.78 -3.35 -8.19
C ALA A 59 11.15 -2.54 -6.95
N TYR A 60 10.61 -2.94 -5.80
CA TYR A 60 10.71 -2.22 -4.53
C TYR A 60 10.12 -3.05 -3.40
N ASN A 61 10.48 -2.73 -2.16
CA ASN A 61 9.72 -3.17 -0.99
C ASN A 61 8.36 -2.46 -1.00
N CYS A 62 7.25 -3.19 -1.03
CA CYS A 62 5.92 -2.61 -0.95
C CYS A 62 5.31 -2.69 0.43
N ILE A 63 5.77 -3.59 1.31
CA ILE A 63 5.37 -3.63 2.72
C ILE A 63 6.59 -3.86 3.62
N ARG A 64 6.70 -3.07 4.69
CA ARG A 64 7.67 -3.27 5.78
C ARG A 64 7.04 -2.92 7.14
N ILE A 65 7.57 -3.52 8.20
CA ILE A 65 7.20 -3.23 9.59
C ILE A 65 8.20 -2.23 10.19
N ALA A 66 7.68 -1.22 10.89
CA ALA A 66 8.43 -0.22 11.63
C ALA A 66 7.95 -0.22 13.10
N GLY A 67 8.46 -1.13 13.91
CA GLY A 67 7.97 -1.31 15.29
C GLY A 67 6.50 -1.72 15.30
N ASN A 68 5.63 -0.88 15.85
CA ASN A 68 4.18 -1.11 15.89
C ASN A 68 3.44 -0.68 14.60
N PHE A 69 4.16 -0.16 13.61
CA PHE A 69 3.56 0.32 12.38
C PHE A 69 3.77 -0.67 11.23
N ALA A 70 2.75 -0.86 10.41
CA ALA A 70 2.89 -1.47 9.10
C ALA A 70 2.86 -0.37 8.04
N VAL A 71 3.87 -0.34 7.16
CA VAL A 71 4.01 0.63 6.07
C VAL A 71 3.81 -0.09 4.75
N ALA A 72 2.90 0.41 3.90
CA ALA A 72 2.65 -0.11 2.56
C ALA A 72 2.73 1.01 1.52
N THR A 73 3.50 0.83 0.43
CA THR A 73 3.67 1.87 -0.61
C THR A 73 3.83 1.31 -2.01
N ASN A 74 3.75 2.19 -3.03
CA ASN A 74 3.95 1.80 -4.43
C ASN A 74 5.38 1.96 -4.97
N GLY A 75 6.39 2.14 -4.12
CA GLY A 75 7.75 2.35 -4.59
C GLY A 75 8.82 2.24 -3.51
N SER A 76 10.06 2.61 -3.87
CA SER A 76 11.22 2.56 -2.97
C SER A 76 11.12 3.47 -1.73
N HIS A 77 10.10 4.33 -1.65
CA HIS A 77 9.85 5.20 -0.51
C HIS A 77 9.33 4.44 0.72
N THR A 78 8.93 3.17 0.59
CA THR A 78 8.66 2.29 1.75
C THR A 78 9.83 2.32 2.73
N ASP A 79 11.06 2.18 2.23
CA ASP A 79 12.24 2.06 3.08
C ASP A 79 12.52 3.33 3.90
N PRO A 80 12.67 4.55 3.31
CA PRO A 80 12.89 5.75 4.12
C PRO A 80 11.74 6.08 5.07
N ILE A 81 10.48 5.79 4.71
CA ILE A 81 9.35 5.97 5.64
C ILE A 81 9.53 5.04 6.86
N THR A 82 9.79 3.76 6.61
CA THR A 82 10.04 2.76 7.66
C THR A 82 11.21 3.17 8.55
N GLU A 83 12.36 3.56 7.98
CA GLU A 83 13.54 3.93 8.76
C GLU A 83 13.32 5.20 9.60
N LYS A 84 12.53 6.16 9.10
CA LYS A 84 12.18 7.36 9.87
C LYS A 84 11.28 7.03 11.05
N ILE A 85 10.27 6.18 10.87
CA ILE A 85 9.41 5.72 11.97
C ILE A 85 10.25 4.94 13.00
N LEU A 86 11.14 4.04 12.57
CA LEU A 86 12.05 3.31 13.46
C LEU A 86 13.00 4.24 14.24
N SER A 87 13.35 5.38 13.67
CA SER A 87 14.15 6.43 14.33
C SER A 87 13.34 7.29 15.31
N GLY A 88 12.06 6.97 15.56
CA GLY A 88 11.18 7.68 16.48
C GLY A 88 10.40 8.85 15.87
N MET A 89 10.41 9.01 14.54
CA MET A 89 9.61 10.05 13.87
C MET A 89 8.12 9.66 13.86
N PRO A 90 7.20 10.59 14.18
CA PRO A 90 5.76 10.34 14.02
C PRO A 90 5.40 9.91 12.60
N ALA A 91 4.46 8.98 12.44
CA ALA A 91 4.07 8.43 11.13
C ALA A 91 3.72 9.52 10.10
N ARG A 92 2.96 10.54 10.51
CA ARG A 92 2.62 11.70 9.68
C ARG A 92 3.87 12.40 9.12
N ASP A 93 4.87 12.63 9.96
CA ASP A 93 6.07 13.39 9.59
C ASP A 93 7.02 12.53 8.76
N ALA A 94 7.13 11.24 9.06
CA ALA A 94 7.89 10.27 8.26
C ALA A 94 7.33 10.17 6.83
N LEU A 95 6.01 10.15 6.70
CA LEU A 95 5.31 10.24 5.41
C LEU A 95 5.60 11.57 4.72
N ALA A 96 5.32 12.70 5.38
CA ALA A 96 5.49 14.02 4.77
C ALA A 96 6.92 14.27 4.28
N LEU A 97 7.93 13.98 5.11
CA LEU A 97 9.33 14.19 4.79
C LEU A 97 9.78 13.31 3.62
N SER A 98 9.52 12.00 3.69
CA SER A 98 10.00 11.06 2.66
C SER A 98 9.32 11.32 1.32
N MET A 99 8.02 11.61 1.34
CA MET A 99 7.24 11.88 0.14
C MET A 99 7.61 13.22 -0.49
N LEU A 100 7.86 14.27 0.31
CA LEU A 100 8.36 15.53 -0.19
C LEU A 100 9.75 15.38 -0.83
N ALA A 101 10.65 14.64 -0.19
CA ALA A 101 12.03 14.48 -0.65
C ALA A 101 12.12 13.63 -1.93
N MET A 102 11.33 12.55 -2.03
CA MET A 102 11.38 11.65 -3.18
C MET A 102 10.48 12.06 -4.33
N ASP A 103 9.46 12.87 -4.05
CA ASP A 103 8.50 13.44 -5.00
C ASP A 103 7.81 12.37 -5.88
N TYR A 104 6.97 12.77 -6.83
CA TYR A 104 6.38 11.85 -7.81
C TYR A 104 7.46 11.19 -8.71
N GLU A 105 7.15 10.01 -9.26
CA GLU A 105 8.02 9.26 -10.17
C GLU A 105 8.22 9.99 -11.51
N LYS A 106 9.45 10.11 -12.00
CA LYS A 106 9.79 10.85 -13.22
C LYS A 106 9.64 9.97 -14.47
N ASP A 107 8.48 9.33 -14.60
CA ASP A 107 8.07 8.58 -15.79
C ASP A 107 7.21 9.44 -16.72
N SER A 108 6.75 8.86 -17.83
CA SER A 108 5.92 9.55 -18.82
C SER A 108 4.56 10.02 -18.29
N TYR A 109 4.12 9.53 -17.13
CA TYR A 109 2.82 9.84 -16.54
C TYR A 109 2.93 10.72 -15.30
N ASN A 110 4.15 11.08 -14.87
CA ASN A 110 4.42 11.73 -13.59
C ASN A 110 3.77 10.94 -12.43
N THR A 111 3.93 9.61 -12.44
CA THR A 111 3.17 8.74 -11.54
C THR A 111 3.33 9.16 -10.06
N PRO A 112 2.22 9.37 -9.33
CA PRO A 112 2.30 9.68 -7.91
C PRO A 112 2.95 8.57 -7.09
N ARG A 113 3.58 8.97 -5.99
CA ARG A 113 3.88 8.05 -4.90
C ARG A 113 2.70 8.05 -3.93
N ILE A 114 2.30 6.88 -3.47
CA ILE A 114 1.20 6.66 -2.52
C ILE A 114 1.67 5.78 -1.38
N SER A 115 1.20 6.06 -0.17
CA SER A 115 1.60 5.33 1.03
C SER A 115 0.42 5.13 1.96
N ALA A 116 0.42 4.00 2.65
CA ALA A 116 -0.49 3.63 3.72
C ALA A 116 0.33 3.25 4.95
N VAL A 117 -0.08 3.71 6.12
CA VAL A 117 0.50 3.31 7.40
C VAL A 117 -0.63 2.98 8.35
N VAL A 118 -0.53 1.87 9.08
CA VAL A 118 -1.43 1.57 10.21
C VAL A 118 -0.62 1.29 11.45
N GLU A 119 -1.20 1.60 12.61
CA GLU A 119 -0.62 1.33 13.91
C GLU A 119 -1.34 0.15 14.58
N LYS A 120 -0.55 -0.81 15.09
CA LYS A 120 -1.03 -1.95 15.87
C LYS A 120 -1.64 -1.48 17.20
N GLY A 121 -2.77 -2.05 17.60
CA GLY A 121 -3.42 -1.76 18.88
C GLY A 121 -4.06 -0.36 18.94
N SER A 122 -4.09 0.34 17.80
CA SER A 122 -4.59 1.69 17.65
C SER A 122 -5.73 1.71 16.63
N LYS A 123 -6.54 2.77 16.66
CA LYS A 123 -7.55 3.02 15.63
C LYS A 123 -7.05 4.03 14.60
N LEU A 124 -5.76 4.27 14.52
CA LEU A 124 -5.19 5.25 13.61
C LEU A 124 -4.56 4.57 12.39
N GLY A 125 -4.80 5.18 11.24
CA GLY A 125 -4.07 4.90 10.02
C GLY A 125 -3.86 6.18 9.22
N TRP A 126 -2.88 6.19 8.34
CA TRP A 126 -2.55 7.32 7.49
C TRP A 126 -2.54 6.87 6.03
N LEU A 127 -3.07 7.73 5.17
CA LEU A 127 -2.90 7.63 3.72
C LEU A 127 -2.20 8.90 3.24
N ALA A 128 -1.23 8.72 2.35
CA ALA A 128 -0.49 9.81 1.76
C ALA A 128 -0.37 9.64 0.25
N ILE A 129 -0.27 10.78 -0.43
CA ILE A 129 0.05 10.87 -1.86
C ILE A 129 0.90 12.10 -2.13
N VAL A 130 1.94 11.95 -2.94
CA VAL A 130 2.65 13.07 -3.58
C VAL A 130 2.52 12.93 -5.08
N LYS A 131 1.95 13.96 -5.70
CA LYS A 131 1.76 14.07 -7.15
C LYS A 131 2.36 15.39 -7.62
N LYS A 132 2.51 15.55 -8.92
CA LYS A 132 3.02 16.80 -9.48
C LYS A 132 2.22 18.01 -8.95
N GLY A 133 2.89 18.85 -8.17
CA GLY A 133 2.33 20.09 -7.61
C GLY A 133 1.56 19.95 -6.29
N SER A 134 1.45 18.77 -5.68
CA SER A 134 0.78 18.64 -4.37
C SER A 134 1.21 17.42 -3.57
N ILE A 135 1.15 17.57 -2.25
CA ILE A 135 1.34 16.50 -1.27
C ILE A 135 0.17 16.51 -0.29
N HIS A 136 -0.37 15.33 -0.01
CA HIS A 136 -1.39 15.12 1.00
C HIS A 136 -0.93 14.03 1.95
N VAL A 137 -1.02 14.28 3.25
CA VAL A 137 -0.87 13.28 4.32
C VAL A 137 -2.07 13.43 5.22
N VAL A 138 -2.89 12.39 5.31
CA VAL A 138 -4.17 12.44 6.03
C VAL A 138 -4.24 11.29 7.02
N GLU A 139 -4.55 11.62 8.27
CA GLU A 139 -4.85 10.68 9.34
C GLU A 139 -6.33 10.28 9.29
N PHE A 140 -6.60 9.01 9.54
CA PHE A 140 -7.92 8.41 9.58
C PHE A 140 -8.12 7.72 10.91
N THR A 141 -9.25 8.01 11.55
CA THR A 141 -9.80 7.13 12.59
C THR A 141 -10.47 5.95 11.91
N LEU A 142 -9.88 4.77 12.06
CA LEU A 142 -10.37 3.52 11.48
C LEU A 142 -11.62 3.03 12.22
N GLU A 143 -12.58 2.57 11.41
CA GLU A 143 -13.85 1.99 11.87
C GLU A 143 -13.86 0.50 11.56
N ARG A 144 -14.43 -0.31 12.47
CA ARG A 144 -14.54 -1.75 12.27
C ARG A 144 -15.30 -2.07 11.00
N GLY A 145 -14.75 -2.98 10.20
CA GLY A 145 -15.36 -3.42 8.95
C GLY A 145 -15.31 -2.38 7.84
N LYS A 146 -14.38 -1.42 7.92
CA LYS A 146 -14.20 -0.36 6.94
C LYS A 146 -12.76 -0.28 6.46
N ALA A 147 -12.59 0.02 5.17
CA ALA A 147 -11.30 0.32 4.55
C ALA A 147 -11.35 1.67 3.83
N TYR A 148 -10.21 2.35 3.76
CA TYR A 148 -9.96 3.56 2.99
C TYR A 148 -8.80 3.30 2.05
N TYR A 149 -8.77 3.94 0.89
CA TYR A 149 -7.71 3.72 -0.07
C TYR A 149 -7.37 4.97 -0.88
N VAL A 150 -6.18 4.96 -1.45
CA VAL A 150 -5.75 5.92 -2.46
C VAL A 150 -5.02 5.16 -3.57
N ALA A 151 -5.15 5.65 -4.80
CA ALA A 151 -4.52 5.06 -5.96
C ALA A 151 -3.64 6.07 -6.71
N THR A 152 -2.78 5.56 -7.58
CA THR A 152 -1.90 6.39 -8.40
C THR A 152 -2.65 7.24 -9.42
N TYR A 153 -3.78 6.74 -9.94
CA TYR A 153 -4.57 7.41 -10.99
C TYR A 153 -6.05 7.43 -10.60
N GLU A 154 -6.79 8.43 -11.11
CA GLU A 154 -8.22 8.71 -10.85
C GLU A 154 -8.55 8.96 -9.37
N HIS A 155 -8.31 7.98 -8.47
CA HIS A 155 -8.65 8.04 -7.05
C HIS A 155 -7.47 8.59 -6.24
N THR A 156 -7.10 9.85 -6.52
CA THR A 156 -5.81 10.47 -6.14
C THR A 156 -5.88 11.44 -4.96
N VAL A 157 -6.88 11.27 -4.08
CA VAL A 157 -7.08 12.13 -2.90
C VAL A 157 -7.41 11.25 -1.70
N PRO A 158 -6.59 11.19 -0.65
CA PRO A 158 -6.96 10.51 0.59
C PRO A 158 -8.18 11.21 1.22
N CYS A 159 -9.34 10.57 1.17
CA CYS A 159 -10.58 11.13 1.71
C CYS A 159 -11.60 10.06 2.09
N SER A 160 -12.67 10.46 2.77
CA SER A 160 -13.75 9.56 3.18
C SER A 160 -14.57 8.97 2.03
N HIS A 161 -14.52 9.58 0.84
CA HIS A 161 -15.23 9.10 -0.35
C HIS A 161 -14.60 7.82 -0.92
N TYR A 162 -13.26 7.72 -0.93
CA TYR A 162 -12.57 6.51 -1.37
C TYR A 162 -12.44 5.53 -0.22
N ALA A 163 -13.57 4.91 0.10
CA ALA A 163 -13.71 3.94 1.18
C ALA A 163 -14.61 2.78 0.77
N ASP A 164 -14.47 1.67 1.48
CA ASP A 164 -15.39 0.54 1.47
C ASP A 164 -15.91 0.32 2.89
N ALA A 165 -17.21 0.56 3.08
CA ALA A 165 -17.89 0.37 4.37
C ALA A 165 -18.31 -1.08 4.64
N LYS A 166 -17.95 -2.03 3.76
CA LYS A 166 -18.25 -3.46 3.87
C LYS A 166 -16.97 -4.30 3.84
N PHE A 167 -15.87 -3.75 4.33
CA PHE A 167 -14.61 -4.48 4.46
C PHE A 167 -14.79 -5.62 5.46
N ASN A 168 -14.65 -6.87 5.01
CA ASN A 168 -14.95 -8.06 5.80
C ASN A 168 -13.83 -9.10 5.81
N ALA A 169 -12.58 -8.65 5.62
CA ALA A 169 -11.42 -9.49 5.85
C ALA A 169 -11.07 -9.57 7.36
N ASP A 170 -10.57 -10.72 7.76
CA ASP A 170 -10.22 -11.11 9.13
C ASP A 170 -8.79 -11.66 9.27
N SER A 171 -8.12 -11.98 8.16
CA SER A 171 -6.75 -12.46 8.07
C SER A 171 -5.97 -11.72 6.99
N ALA A 172 -4.66 -11.88 6.98
CA ALA A 172 -3.81 -11.31 5.93
C ALA A 172 -4.20 -11.86 4.54
N GLU A 173 -4.51 -13.15 4.43
CA GLU A 173 -4.94 -13.80 3.20
C GLU A 173 -6.26 -13.24 2.69
N THR A 174 -7.26 -13.09 3.56
CA THR A 174 -8.56 -12.55 3.16
C THR A 174 -8.46 -11.06 2.81
N ALA A 175 -7.59 -10.29 3.48
CA ALA A 175 -7.33 -8.89 3.13
C ALA A 175 -6.57 -8.76 1.79
N CYS A 176 -5.62 -9.66 1.54
CA CYS A 176 -4.87 -9.74 0.29
C CYS A 176 -5.78 -10.06 -0.90
N GLU A 177 -6.75 -10.96 -0.70
CA GLU A 177 -7.81 -11.23 -1.68
C GLU A 177 -8.76 -10.05 -1.84
N TYR A 178 -9.10 -9.37 -0.75
CA TYR A 178 -10.09 -8.30 -0.74
C TYR A 178 -9.71 -7.17 -1.70
N VAL A 179 -8.45 -6.70 -1.63
CA VAL A 179 -7.94 -5.61 -2.49
C VAL A 179 -7.81 -6.01 -3.97
N VAL A 180 -7.91 -7.31 -4.29
CA VAL A 180 -7.89 -7.82 -5.68
C VAL A 180 -9.29 -7.86 -6.27
N SER A 181 -10.24 -8.50 -5.58
CA SER A 181 -11.48 -8.98 -6.23
C SER A 181 -12.76 -8.70 -5.45
N LYS A 182 -12.71 -8.01 -4.30
CA LYS A 182 -13.88 -7.79 -3.43
C LYS A 182 -14.24 -6.32 -3.31
N GLY A 183 -15.46 -6.08 -2.83
CA GLY A 183 -15.94 -4.74 -2.50
C GLY A 183 -15.80 -3.75 -3.65
N VAL A 184 -15.37 -2.53 -3.33
CA VAL A 184 -15.06 -1.48 -4.32
C VAL A 184 -13.88 -1.87 -5.23
N PHE A 185 -12.95 -2.70 -4.76
CA PHE A 185 -11.74 -3.07 -5.51
C PHE A 185 -12.02 -4.02 -6.68
N ALA A 186 -13.13 -4.77 -6.62
CA ALA A 186 -13.59 -5.65 -7.70
C ALA A 186 -13.87 -4.89 -9.01
N GLN A 187 -14.17 -3.59 -8.92
CA GLN A 187 -14.49 -2.73 -10.06
C GLN A 187 -13.24 -2.09 -10.69
N LEU A 188 -12.08 -2.28 -10.05
CA LEU A 188 -10.80 -1.72 -10.48
C LEU A 188 -10.07 -2.74 -11.36
N GLU A 189 -9.59 -2.29 -12.51
CA GLU A 189 -9.08 -3.16 -13.57
C GLU A 189 -7.62 -3.58 -13.39
N ASN A 190 -7.22 -4.58 -14.17
CA ASN A 190 -5.84 -5.06 -14.37
C ASN A 190 -5.09 -5.46 -13.10
N PRO A 191 -5.68 -6.25 -12.18
CA PRO A 191 -4.94 -6.77 -11.04
C PRO A 191 -3.76 -7.64 -11.51
N VAL A 192 -2.59 -7.48 -10.89
CA VAL A 192 -1.38 -8.24 -11.21
C VAL A 192 -0.93 -9.07 -10.00
N THR A 193 -0.84 -8.43 -8.85
CA THR A 193 -0.45 -9.04 -7.59
C THR A 193 -0.89 -8.14 -6.44
N SER A 194 -1.07 -8.71 -5.26
CA SER A 194 -1.36 -7.98 -4.04
C SER A 194 -0.54 -8.50 -2.87
N ALA A 195 -0.47 -7.67 -1.84
CA ALA A 195 0.10 -7.99 -0.55
C ALA A 195 -0.77 -7.36 0.53
N ALA A 196 -0.88 -8.01 1.68
CA ALA A 196 -1.56 -7.43 2.82
C ALA A 196 -0.90 -7.84 4.12
N VAL A 197 -1.09 -6.99 5.12
CA VAL A 197 -0.77 -7.28 6.50
C VAL A 197 -1.96 -6.98 7.39
N VAL A 198 -2.18 -7.84 8.36
CA VAL A 198 -3.23 -7.69 9.38
C VAL A 198 -2.61 -7.88 10.74
N GLU A 199 -2.98 -7.01 11.67
CA GLU A 199 -2.54 -7.08 13.06
C GLU A 199 -2.83 -8.47 13.68
N SER A 200 -1.84 -8.99 14.38
CA SER A 200 -1.93 -10.23 15.15
C SER A 200 -1.29 -10.07 16.53
N ASP A 201 -1.50 -11.03 17.41
CA ASP A 201 -0.95 -10.97 18.77
C ASP A 201 0.58 -10.82 18.75
N LYS A 202 1.23 -11.45 17.76
CA LYS A 202 2.69 -11.46 17.58
C LYS A 202 3.25 -10.26 16.80
N GLY A 203 2.39 -9.37 16.30
CA GLY A 203 2.82 -8.25 15.45
C GLY A 203 1.85 -8.07 14.29
N PHE A 204 2.29 -8.49 13.10
CA PHE A 204 1.48 -8.51 11.89
C PHE A 204 1.63 -9.84 11.18
N ASP A 205 0.52 -10.39 10.70
CA ASP A 205 0.52 -11.52 9.78
C ASP A 205 0.55 -10.99 8.34
N PHE A 206 1.21 -11.72 7.44
CA PHE A 206 1.45 -11.29 6.06
C PHE A 206 0.83 -12.27 5.08
N ALA A 207 0.32 -11.76 3.97
CA ALA A 207 -0.03 -12.56 2.82
C ALA A 207 0.34 -11.86 1.52
N VAL A 208 0.67 -12.66 0.52
CA VAL A 208 0.92 -12.23 -0.85
C VAL A 208 0.08 -13.07 -1.80
N LYS A 209 -0.37 -12.45 -2.90
CA LYS A 209 -1.11 -13.14 -3.94
C LYS A 209 -0.65 -12.69 -5.31
N THR A 210 -0.40 -13.66 -6.18
CA THR A 210 -0.22 -13.46 -7.61
C THR A 210 -1.56 -13.72 -8.31
N VAL A 211 -1.93 -12.83 -9.24
CA VAL A 211 -3.17 -12.93 -10.04
C VAL A 211 -2.86 -13.47 -11.43
#